data_AF-A0A1F3U0V5-F1
#
_entry.id   AF-A0A1F3U0V5-F1
#
_cell.length_a   1.000
_cell.length_b   1.000
_cell.length_c   1.000
_cell.angle_alpha   90.00
_cell.angle_beta   90.00
_cell.angle_gamma   90.00
#
_symmetry.space_group_name_H-M   'P 1'
#
loop_
_entity.id
_entity.type
_entity.pdbx_description
1 polymer ?
#
loop_
_entity_poly.entity_id
_entity_poly.type
_entity_poly.pdbx_seq_one_letter_code
_entity_poly.pdbx_strand_id
1 'polypeptide(L)'
;MNFNKAISLFLSTALLAQTLFAGQDAVVSTIGKNPYQAQIDTGFKETLNIPYFFTVPTMAYGNIETEITSVRSSTQKMPLVLTNYNEIIQEQDKSGQSNLGLRLVVAAPKDSRESVSNKLADSGLVKTGDIILSARPTLAGTIPYIHVQLGVTHAGMALVKKDKDGKNYVINVDMPLNAEMLGDNRMSKFTSAHYAEEGVMFHIVRDKNMTDEQRQNVGKWLELFRSRSKEIYKVKSKPDANEKYADRITFNMDYMNPTYDVNKSGDDEMRFVADLGRLALAKSVPDGLTMYCSEFAWAVLSLKDCNPESDAKRFNGDSTPSCVKKIFEPMKVFGSLYEGQREQGDDQFGMSDGPILLADIMKADPRPHASGKSVRQRLLEWTIIGTAGKNKASISQGHRDVEEQLLHADPEFYQHVLGYYALTAVPNVAGFEQQIGMRNAIRGQFNAANRLNYSPTAFMMHAIVPNQLLGQNMKQKSMEYISTLFFMPAKGVDSYQTLLKAAKSTK
;
A
#
# COMPACT_ATOMS: atom_id res chain seq x y z
N MET A 1 -35.13 -10.72 16.19
CA MET A 1 -34.37 -9.89 17.16
C MET A 1 -33.21 -9.27 16.39
N ASN A 2 -33.14 -7.93 16.27
CA ASN A 2 -32.14 -7.26 15.42
C ASN A 2 -30.72 -7.57 15.91
N PHE A 3 -29.94 -8.27 15.11
CA PHE A 3 -28.58 -8.75 15.42
C PHE A 3 -27.64 -7.60 15.84
N ASN A 4 -27.79 -6.41 15.24
CA ASN A 4 -27.06 -5.19 15.59
C ASN A 4 -27.28 -4.72 17.05
N LYS A 5 -28.46 -4.99 17.65
CA LYS A 5 -28.76 -4.60 19.04
C LYS A 5 -28.13 -5.55 20.06
N ALA A 6 -27.98 -6.82 19.73
CA ALA A 6 -27.33 -7.79 20.63
C ALA A 6 -25.82 -7.53 20.72
N ILE A 7 -25.18 -7.16 19.60
CA ILE A 7 -23.74 -6.86 19.52
C ILE A 7 -23.40 -5.57 20.26
N SER A 8 -24.18 -4.49 20.05
CA SER A 8 -23.99 -3.24 20.78
C SER A 8 -24.17 -3.42 22.31
N LEU A 9 -25.07 -4.32 22.75
CA LEU A 9 -25.24 -4.67 24.17
C LEU A 9 -24.09 -5.55 24.73
N PHE A 10 -23.49 -6.41 23.91
CA PHE A 10 -22.38 -7.29 24.30
C PHE A 10 -21.00 -6.59 24.30
N LEU A 11 -20.75 -5.70 23.35
CA LEU A 11 -19.54 -4.87 23.33
C LEU A 11 -19.61 -3.76 24.38
N SER A 12 -20.77 -3.15 24.60
CA SER A 12 -20.95 -2.20 25.70
C SER A 12 -20.77 -2.84 27.08
N THR A 13 -21.12 -4.12 27.27
CA THR A 13 -20.86 -4.83 28.55
C THR A 13 -19.39 -5.21 28.74
N ALA A 14 -18.64 -5.50 27.67
CA ALA A 14 -17.18 -5.64 27.73
C ALA A 14 -16.46 -4.28 27.97
N LEU A 15 -17.02 -3.18 27.45
CA LEU A 15 -16.53 -1.81 27.65
C LEU A 15 -16.89 -1.24 29.04
N LEU A 16 -18.04 -1.61 29.59
CA LEU A 16 -18.56 -1.16 30.90
C LEU A 16 -17.71 -1.65 32.08
N ALA A 17 -16.84 -2.64 31.88
CA ALA A 17 -15.84 -3.02 32.88
C ALA A 17 -14.60 -2.10 32.90
N GLN A 18 -14.53 -1.07 32.04
CA GLN A 18 -13.34 -0.21 31.90
C GLN A 18 -13.59 1.29 32.10
N THR A 19 -14.79 1.72 32.49
CA THR A 19 -15.10 3.15 32.65
C THR A 19 -15.18 3.58 34.11
N LEU A 20 -14.03 3.74 34.75
CA LEU A 20 -13.83 4.71 35.83
C LEU A 20 -12.40 5.23 35.68
N PHE A 21 -12.25 6.51 35.33
CA PHE A 21 -11.44 7.51 36.05
C PHE A 21 -11.27 8.76 35.20
N ALA A 22 -11.87 9.84 35.68
CA ALA A 22 -11.55 11.21 35.32
C ALA A 22 -10.10 11.50 35.73
N GLY A 23 -9.25 11.73 34.73
CA GLY A 23 -7.83 11.99 34.91
C GLY A 23 -7.11 12.10 33.56
N GLN A 24 -7.80 12.63 32.53
CA GLN A 24 -7.28 12.70 31.16
C GLN A 24 -6.28 13.85 30.93
N ASP A 25 -6.18 14.83 31.83
CA ASP A 25 -5.37 16.03 31.55
C ASP A 25 -3.93 15.98 32.10
N ALA A 26 -3.62 15.12 33.08
CA ALA A 26 -2.28 15.06 33.69
C ALA A 26 -1.35 14.00 33.08
N VAL A 27 -1.89 12.96 32.43
CA VAL A 27 -1.09 11.89 31.80
C VAL A 27 -0.69 12.24 30.36
N VAL A 28 -1.40 13.19 29.72
CA VAL A 28 -1.14 13.61 28.33
C VAL A 28 0.10 14.51 28.21
N SER A 29 0.53 15.17 29.28
CA SER A 29 1.77 15.97 29.29
C SER A 29 3.06 15.12 29.27
N THR A 30 2.95 13.81 29.53
CA THR A 30 4.06 12.83 29.43
C THR A 30 3.91 11.85 28.27
N ILE A 31 2.79 11.89 27.53
CA ILE A 31 2.62 11.22 26.22
C ILE A 31 2.87 12.22 25.07
N GLY A 32 3.46 13.38 25.37
CA GLY A 32 4.23 14.17 24.42
C GLY A 32 5.68 13.72 24.49
N LYS A 33 6.20 13.13 23.41
CA LYS A 33 7.49 12.41 23.29
C LYS A 33 7.41 10.95 23.75
N ASN A 34 6.76 10.10 22.93
CA ASN A 34 7.06 8.66 22.92
C ASN A 34 8.59 8.51 22.83
N PRO A 35 9.26 7.66 23.64
CA PRO A 35 10.70 7.43 23.53
C PRO A 35 11.14 7.13 22.09
N TYR A 36 10.32 6.41 21.30
CA TYR A 36 10.57 6.23 19.86
C TYR A 36 10.51 7.55 19.08
N GLN A 37 9.51 8.41 19.33
CA GLN A 37 9.40 9.71 18.64
C GLN A 37 10.53 10.67 19.06
N ALA A 38 10.93 10.66 20.34
CA ALA A 38 11.98 11.49 20.92
C ALA A 38 13.40 11.08 20.46
N GLN A 39 13.58 9.80 20.12
CA GLN A 39 14.84 9.22 19.62
C GLN A 39 15.04 9.36 18.10
N ILE A 40 14.05 9.91 17.38
CA ILE A 40 14.12 10.07 15.91
C ILE A 40 14.45 11.54 15.53
N ASP A 41 14.50 12.49 16.47
CA ASP A 41 14.66 13.93 16.20
C ASP A 41 16.10 14.31 15.80
N THR A 42 16.42 14.06 14.54
CA THR A 42 17.48 14.75 13.79
C THR A 42 16.82 15.78 12.85
N GLY A 43 17.49 16.89 12.51
CA GLY A 43 16.93 17.95 11.65
C GLY A 43 16.46 17.49 10.26
N PHE A 44 16.84 16.28 9.83
CA PHE A 44 16.32 15.63 8.63
C PHE A 44 14.89 15.07 8.82
N LYS A 45 14.55 14.57 10.02
CA LYS A 45 13.19 14.12 10.37
C LYS A 45 12.21 15.28 10.44
N GLU A 46 12.63 16.46 10.88
CA GLU A 46 11.77 17.66 10.83
C GLU A 46 11.37 18.01 9.39
N THR A 47 12.21 17.67 8.40
CA THR A 47 11.92 17.89 6.97
C THR A 47 10.95 16.87 6.39
N LEU A 48 11.07 15.57 6.70
CA LEU A 48 10.22 14.52 6.11
C LEU A 48 9.03 14.09 6.99
N ASN A 49 9.16 14.19 8.31
CA ASN A 49 8.20 13.82 9.35
C ASN A 49 7.35 12.57 9.02
N ILE A 50 8.02 11.47 8.63
CA ILE A 50 7.35 10.22 8.26
C ILE A 50 6.95 9.47 9.54
N PRO A 51 5.66 9.24 9.81
CA PRO A 51 5.25 8.44 10.95
C PRO A 51 5.68 6.99 10.78
N TYR A 52 5.94 6.30 11.90
CA TYR A 52 6.38 4.90 11.88
C TYR A 52 5.41 3.98 11.11
N PHE A 53 4.10 4.26 11.15
CA PHE A 53 3.09 3.44 10.48
C PHE A 53 3.02 3.64 8.96
N PHE A 54 3.81 4.58 8.41
CA PHE A 54 4.07 4.72 6.97
C PHE A 54 5.50 4.24 6.60
N THR A 55 6.17 3.54 7.51
CA THR A 55 7.44 2.85 7.25
C THR A 55 7.21 1.36 7.08
N VAL A 56 8.25 0.62 6.72
CA VAL A 56 8.17 -0.83 6.47
C VAL A 56 9.21 -1.60 7.27
N PRO A 57 9.00 -2.89 7.57
CA PRO A 57 10.01 -3.70 8.21
C PRO A 57 11.28 -3.81 7.36
N THR A 58 12.46 -3.61 7.95
CA THR A 58 13.73 -3.71 7.21
C THR A 58 13.98 -5.11 6.66
N MET A 59 13.48 -6.13 7.36
CA MET A 59 13.49 -7.53 6.92
C MET A 59 12.55 -7.83 5.75
N ALA A 60 11.68 -6.89 5.37
CA ALA A 60 10.81 -7.02 4.21
C ALA A 60 11.44 -6.47 2.93
N TYR A 61 12.63 -5.85 3.03
CA TYR A 61 13.33 -5.30 1.88
C TYR A 61 13.75 -6.40 0.91
N GLY A 62 13.26 -6.32 -0.32
CA GLY A 62 13.69 -7.16 -1.42
C GLY A 62 15.12 -6.88 -1.84
N ASN A 63 15.69 -7.80 -2.62
CA ASN A 63 17.02 -7.65 -3.17
C ASN A 63 17.07 -6.50 -4.20
N ILE A 64 18.09 -5.67 -4.10
CA ILE A 64 18.49 -4.71 -5.13
C ILE A 64 19.87 -5.10 -5.63
N GLU A 65 20.14 -4.86 -6.91
CA GLU A 65 21.41 -5.22 -7.53
C GLU A 65 22.58 -4.53 -6.81
N THR A 66 23.66 -5.27 -6.55
CA THR A 66 24.78 -4.82 -5.70
C THR A 66 25.44 -3.55 -6.23
N GLU A 67 25.43 -3.33 -7.55
CA GLU A 67 25.91 -2.12 -8.21
C GLU A 67 25.12 -0.86 -7.82
N ILE A 68 23.86 -1.00 -7.39
CA ILE A 68 23.06 0.09 -6.82
C ILE A 68 23.46 0.35 -5.37
N THR A 69 23.78 -0.71 -4.61
CA THR A 69 24.19 -0.61 -3.19
C THR A 69 25.59 -0.04 -3.00
N SER A 70 26.50 -0.23 -3.97
CA SER A 70 27.84 0.37 -3.97
C SER A 70 27.83 1.86 -4.32
N VAL A 71 26.70 2.41 -4.79
CA VAL A 71 26.45 3.85 -5.00
C VAL A 71 26.08 4.56 -3.68
N ARG A 72 26.52 4.03 -2.52
CA ARG A 72 26.56 4.79 -1.26
C ARG A 72 27.54 6.00 -1.32
N SER A 73 28.29 6.24 -2.41
CA SER A 73 29.13 7.44 -2.50
C SER A 73 29.36 8.06 -3.89
N SER A 74 29.06 9.36 -3.97
CA SER A 74 30.02 10.43 -4.31
C SER A 74 30.57 10.59 -5.73
N THR A 75 29.81 10.33 -6.79
CA THR A 75 30.06 11.05 -8.05
C THR A 75 28.87 11.92 -8.39
N GLN A 76 29.13 13.18 -8.79
CA GLN A 76 28.11 14.16 -9.21
C GLN A 76 27.18 13.67 -10.35
N LYS A 77 27.39 12.46 -10.88
CA LYS A 77 26.64 11.85 -11.98
C LYS A 77 25.43 11.00 -11.57
N MET A 78 25.27 10.63 -10.29
CA MET A 78 24.06 9.93 -9.81
C MET A 78 23.56 10.48 -8.46
N PRO A 79 22.49 11.29 -8.44
CA PRO A 79 21.93 11.99 -7.29
C PRO A 79 20.74 11.24 -6.65
N LEU A 80 20.79 9.90 -6.66
CA LEU A 80 19.84 9.08 -5.93
C LEU A 80 20.53 8.66 -4.63
N VAL A 81 20.14 9.27 -3.51
CA VAL A 81 20.67 8.85 -2.20
C VAL A 81 19.86 7.65 -1.74
N LEU A 82 20.48 6.47 -1.78
CA LEU A 82 19.94 5.31 -1.10
C LEU A 82 20.29 5.43 0.39
N THR A 83 19.30 5.72 1.21
CA THR A 83 19.46 5.67 2.67
C THR A 83 18.47 4.70 3.26
N ASN A 84 18.93 3.87 4.19
CA ASN A 84 18.03 3.19 5.09
C ASN A 84 17.67 4.22 6.17
N TYR A 85 16.43 4.70 6.16
CA TYR A 85 15.92 5.64 7.17
C TYR A 85 16.21 5.15 8.61
N ASN A 86 16.38 3.84 8.79
CA ASN A 86 16.76 3.23 10.06
C ASN A 86 18.20 3.45 10.47
N GLU A 87 19.13 3.44 9.53
CA GLU A 87 20.55 3.68 9.83
C GLU A 87 20.75 5.12 10.33
N ILE A 88 19.97 6.07 9.79
CA ILE A 88 19.94 7.47 10.27
C ILE A 88 19.38 7.57 11.70
N ILE A 89 18.44 6.71 12.08
CA ILE A 89 17.87 6.65 13.44
C ILE A 89 18.81 5.88 14.40
N GLN A 90 19.53 4.88 13.90
CA GLN A 90 20.39 3.99 14.69
C GLN A 90 21.68 4.65 15.22
N GLU A 91 22.18 5.74 14.62
CA GLU A 91 23.28 6.51 15.23
C GLU A 91 22.92 7.04 16.64
N GLN A 92 21.63 7.06 17.02
CA GLN A 92 21.14 7.41 18.36
C GLN A 92 20.62 6.21 19.19
N ASP A 93 20.51 5.01 18.60
CA ASP A 93 20.04 3.79 19.26
C ASP A 93 21.20 2.79 19.45
N LYS A 94 21.84 2.86 20.62
CA LYS A 94 22.90 1.91 21.04
C LYS A 94 22.39 0.47 21.24
N SER A 95 21.09 0.21 21.13
CA SER A 95 20.51 -1.13 21.30
C SER A 95 20.36 -1.91 19.98
N GLY A 96 20.50 -1.25 18.82
CA GLY A 96 20.41 -1.88 17.50
C GLY A 96 19.00 -2.39 17.15
N GLN A 97 17.94 -1.77 17.68
CA GLN A 97 16.57 -2.31 17.63
C GLN A 97 15.63 -1.66 16.63
N SER A 98 16.05 -0.69 15.82
CA SER A 98 15.17 -0.11 14.80
C SER A 98 14.91 -1.10 13.65
N ASN A 99 13.83 -1.87 13.77
CA ASN A 99 13.38 -2.89 12.81
C ASN A 99 12.41 -2.34 11.73
N LEU A 100 12.04 -1.06 11.78
CA LEU A 100 11.08 -0.41 10.87
C LEU A 100 11.66 0.83 10.21
N GLY A 101 11.68 0.91 8.89
CA GLY A 101 12.28 1.99 8.10
C GLY A 101 11.84 2.06 6.66
N LEU A 102 12.47 2.95 5.91
CA LEU A 102 12.35 3.00 4.45
C LEU A 102 13.73 2.86 3.82
N ARG A 103 13.83 2.01 2.81
CA ARG A 103 14.91 2.10 1.82
C ARG A 103 14.59 3.27 0.89
N LEU A 104 14.97 4.47 1.31
CA LEU A 104 14.62 5.73 0.68
C LEU A 104 15.59 6.05 -0.46
N VAL A 105 15.04 6.47 -1.59
CA VAL A 105 15.73 6.89 -2.80
C VAL A 105 15.32 8.33 -3.04
N VAL A 106 16.23 9.24 -2.70
CA VAL A 106 15.93 10.68 -2.73
C VAL A 106 16.49 11.29 -4.00
N ALA A 107 15.63 11.94 -4.78
CA ALA A 107 16.02 12.74 -5.93
C ALA A 107 16.33 14.18 -5.51
N ALA A 108 17.41 14.76 -6.04
CA ALA A 108 17.79 16.13 -5.70
C ALA A 108 16.76 17.16 -6.20
N PRO A 109 16.54 18.26 -5.46
CA PRO A 109 15.53 19.26 -5.84
C PRO A 109 15.73 19.91 -7.22
N LYS A 110 16.98 19.96 -7.69
CA LYS A 110 17.34 20.56 -8.98
C LYS A 110 17.20 19.61 -10.17
N ASP A 111 17.07 18.30 -9.92
CA ASP A 111 16.97 17.34 -11.01
C ASP A 111 15.55 17.32 -11.56
N SER A 112 15.44 17.32 -12.89
CA SER A 112 14.14 17.09 -13.52
C SER A 112 13.70 15.65 -13.26
N ARG A 113 12.38 15.45 -13.11
CA ARG A 113 11.77 14.12 -12.96
C ARG A 113 12.09 13.21 -14.15
N GLU A 114 12.21 13.77 -15.35
CA GLU A 114 12.68 13.06 -16.53
C GLU A 114 14.11 12.52 -16.33
N SER A 115 15.06 13.34 -15.90
CA SER A 115 16.43 12.88 -15.61
C SER A 115 16.46 11.79 -14.53
N VAL A 116 15.61 11.92 -13.51
CA VAL A 116 15.45 10.90 -12.47
C VAL A 116 14.91 9.60 -13.07
N SER A 117 13.90 9.67 -13.95
CA SER A 117 13.34 8.48 -14.60
C SER A 117 14.38 7.71 -15.42
N ASN A 118 15.30 8.40 -16.10
CA ASN A 118 16.39 7.75 -16.82
C ASN A 118 17.31 7.01 -15.86
N LYS A 119 17.71 7.66 -14.77
CA LYS A 119 18.60 7.08 -13.75
C LYS A 119 17.97 5.88 -13.04
N LEU A 120 16.67 5.94 -12.76
CA LEU A 120 15.92 4.82 -12.16
C LEU A 120 15.89 3.60 -13.07
N ALA A 121 15.71 3.81 -14.38
CA ALA A 121 15.73 2.72 -15.37
C ALA A 121 17.15 2.16 -15.56
N ASP A 122 18.14 3.03 -15.77
CA ASP A 122 19.53 2.63 -16.03
C ASP A 122 20.16 1.91 -14.83
N SER A 123 19.76 2.26 -13.61
CA SER A 123 20.21 1.56 -12.40
C SER A 123 19.58 0.18 -12.20
N GLY A 124 18.52 -0.17 -12.92
CA GLY A 124 17.75 -1.39 -12.66
C GLY A 124 16.95 -1.38 -11.36
N LEU A 125 16.95 -0.26 -10.61
CA LEU A 125 16.17 -0.11 -9.39
C LEU A 125 14.68 -0.27 -9.67
N VAL A 126 14.20 0.42 -10.72
CA VAL A 126 12.83 0.29 -11.22
C VAL A 126 12.86 -0.52 -12.50
N LYS A 127 12.02 -1.56 -12.56
CA LYS A 127 11.87 -2.47 -13.69
C LYS A 127 10.44 -2.42 -14.21
N THR A 128 10.25 -2.78 -15.48
CA THR A 128 8.91 -2.97 -16.06
C THR A 128 8.12 -3.95 -15.19
N GLY A 129 6.87 -3.61 -14.89
CA GLY A 129 5.98 -4.43 -14.06
C GLY A 129 6.08 -4.15 -12.56
N ASP A 130 7.00 -3.29 -12.11
CA ASP A 130 6.97 -2.82 -10.72
C ASP A 130 5.70 -2.00 -10.47
N ILE A 131 5.10 -2.18 -9.30
CA ILE A 131 3.96 -1.39 -8.84
C ILE A 131 4.48 -0.16 -8.11
N ILE A 132 3.92 0.99 -8.47
CA ILE A 132 4.22 2.29 -7.89
C ILE A 132 3.07 2.66 -6.96
N LEU A 133 3.28 2.50 -5.66
CA LEU A 133 2.30 2.82 -4.63
C LEU A 133 2.53 4.24 -4.11
N SER A 134 1.56 5.12 -4.29
CA SER A 134 1.65 6.48 -3.77
C SER A 134 1.33 6.51 -2.27
N ALA A 135 2.19 7.16 -1.50
CA ALA A 135 2.02 7.41 -0.08
C ALA A 135 2.42 8.85 0.27
N ARG A 136 1.79 9.45 1.28
CA ARG A 136 1.99 10.85 1.64
C ARG A 136 2.13 11.00 3.15
N PRO A 137 3.31 11.38 3.66
CA PRO A 137 3.52 11.57 5.11
C PRO A 137 2.51 12.53 5.74
N THR A 138 2.12 13.58 5.01
CA THR A 138 1.15 14.58 5.47
C THR A 138 -0.23 14.02 5.76
N LEU A 139 -0.60 12.85 5.19
CA LEU A 139 -1.89 12.23 5.44
C LEU A 139 -2.01 11.62 6.85
N ALA A 140 -0.92 11.49 7.58
CA ALA A 140 -0.93 10.99 8.95
C ALA A 140 -1.71 11.85 9.94
N GLY A 141 -1.99 13.11 9.59
CA GLY A 141 -2.79 14.04 10.39
C GLY A 141 -4.27 14.12 9.99
N THR A 142 -4.74 13.22 9.11
CA THR A 142 -6.02 13.37 8.41
C THR A 142 -7.12 12.49 8.97
N ILE A 143 -7.33 11.29 8.44
CA ILE A 143 -8.44 10.42 8.78
C ILE A 143 -7.95 9.01 9.17
N PRO A 144 -8.57 8.33 10.15
CA PRO A 144 -8.13 7.00 10.58
C PRO A 144 -8.10 5.96 9.46
N TYR A 145 -8.96 6.08 8.45
CA TYR A 145 -8.99 5.18 7.28
C TYR A 145 -7.61 5.06 6.63
N ILE A 146 -6.92 6.19 6.44
CA ILE A 146 -5.58 6.20 5.83
C ILE A 146 -4.53 5.56 6.73
N HIS A 147 -4.70 5.64 8.04
CA HIS A 147 -3.75 5.07 9.00
C HIS A 147 -3.83 3.55 8.99
N VAL A 148 -5.05 2.99 8.90
CA VAL A 148 -5.28 1.55 8.69
C VAL A 148 -4.66 1.09 7.37
N GLN A 149 -4.68 1.94 6.34
CA GLN A 149 -4.10 1.66 5.02
C GLN A 149 -2.60 1.92 4.89
N LEU A 150 -1.91 2.23 6.00
CA LEU A 150 -0.47 2.53 6.03
C LEU A 150 -0.06 3.70 5.12
N GLY A 151 -0.99 4.63 4.87
CA GLY A 151 -0.70 5.84 4.08
C GLY A 151 -0.73 5.64 2.57
N VAL A 152 -1.01 4.41 2.10
CA VAL A 152 -1.04 4.09 0.67
C VAL A 152 -2.40 4.44 0.08
N THR A 153 -2.41 5.24 -0.99
CA THR A 153 -3.65 5.79 -1.56
C THR A 153 -3.88 5.48 -3.04
N HIS A 154 -2.84 5.05 -3.76
CA HIS A 154 -2.92 4.86 -5.21
C HIS A 154 -1.91 3.81 -5.69
N ALA A 155 -2.17 3.20 -6.83
CA ALA A 155 -1.30 2.19 -7.42
C ALA A 155 -1.22 2.35 -8.94
N GLY A 156 -0.04 2.66 -9.45
CA GLY A 156 0.29 2.60 -10.88
C GLY A 156 1.35 1.55 -11.17
N MET A 157 1.81 1.49 -12.42
CA MET A 157 2.84 0.55 -12.86
C MET A 157 3.99 1.23 -13.58
N ALA A 158 5.20 0.72 -13.41
CA ALA A 158 6.37 1.13 -14.15
C ALA A 158 6.49 0.40 -15.50
N LEU A 159 6.77 1.17 -16.55
CA LEU A 159 7.16 0.67 -17.86
C LEU A 159 8.53 1.25 -18.23
N VAL A 160 9.55 0.40 -18.35
CA VAL A 160 10.88 0.80 -18.80
C VAL A 160 10.94 0.75 -20.32
N LYS A 161 11.35 1.85 -20.95
CA LYS A 161 11.47 2.00 -22.40
C LYS A 161 12.83 2.58 -22.77
N LYS A 162 13.24 2.39 -24.02
CA LYS A 162 14.38 3.08 -24.62
C LYS A 162 13.92 4.30 -25.40
N ASP A 163 14.70 5.37 -25.36
CA ASP A 163 14.49 6.53 -26.22
C ASP A 163 15.15 6.30 -27.59
N LYS A 164 14.99 7.28 -28.49
CA LYS A 164 15.58 7.25 -29.84
C LYS A 164 17.11 7.15 -29.83
N ASP A 165 17.75 7.57 -28.73
CA ASP A 165 19.20 7.57 -28.55
C ASP A 165 19.67 6.32 -27.77
N GLY A 166 18.75 5.38 -27.51
CA GLY A 166 19.01 4.11 -26.84
C GLY A 166 19.06 4.16 -25.31
N LYS A 167 18.79 5.31 -24.68
CA LYS A 167 18.81 5.45 -23.22
C LYS A 167 17.52 4.94 -22.59
N ASN A 168 17.61 4.26 -21.45
CA ASN A 168 16.41 3.79 -20.77
C ASN A 168 15.76 4.92 -19.97
N TYR A 169 14.44 4.84 -19.81
CA TYR A 169 13.67 5.68 -18.90
C TYR A 169 12.43 4.95 -18.41
N VAL A 170 11.95 5.34 -17.23
CA VAL A 170 10.71 4.84 -16.64
C VAL A 170 9.54 5.72 -17.05
N ILE A 171 8.44 5.10 -17.47
CA ILE A 171 7.13 5.72 -17.62
C ILE A 171 6.21 5.14 -16.54
N ASN A 172 5.40 5.98 -15.88
CA ASN A 172 4.29 5.48 -15.07
C ASN A 172 3.04 5.29 -15.95
N VAL A 173 2.43 4.11 -15.86
CA VAL A 173 1.19 3.74 -16.56
C VAL A 173 0.14 3.37 -15.51
N ASP A 174 -1.03 3.99 -15.58
CA ASP A 174 -1.99 4.03 -14.48
C ASP A 174 -3.44 4.19 -14.97
N MET A 175 -4.39 3.92 -14.08
CA MET A 175 -5.81 4.23 -14.24
C MET A 175 -6.20 5.39 -13.30
N PRO A 176 -6.91 6.43 -13.76
CA PRO A 176 -7.38 6.72 -15.11
C PRO A 176 -6.32 6.69 -16.22
N LEU A 177 -6.65 6.10 -17.37
CA LEU A 177 -5.82 6.17 -18.59
C LEU A 177 -5.98 7.54 -19.28
N ASN A 178 -5.88 8.64 -18.53
CA ASN A 178 -6.05 10.04 -18.95
C ASN A 178 -4.70 10.83 -18.87
N ALA A 179 -4.68 12.08 -19.32
CA ALA A 179 -3.45 12.89 -19.33
C ALA A 179 -3.04 13.35 -17.91
N GLU A 180 -3.97 13.40 -16.97
CA GLU A 180 -3.71 13.74 -15.56
C GLU A 180 -2.80 12.70 -14.89
N MET A 181 -2.97 11.42 -15.23
CA MET A 181 -2.15 10.32 -14.73
C MET A 181 -0.97 9.99 -15.65
N LEU A 182 -1.20 9.92 -16.96
CA LEU A 182 -0.20 9.47 -17.93
C LEU A 182 0.64 10.61 -18.53
N GLY A 183 0.36 11.86 -18.17
CA GLY A 183 1.05 13.04 -18.67
C GLY A 183 0.80 13.32 -20.16
N ASP A 184 1.47 14.37 -20.65
CA ASP A 184 1.41 14.76 -22.06
C ASP A 184 1.88 13.64 -22.97
N ASN A 185 1.16 13.44 -24.08
CA ASN A 185 1.39 12.36 -25.04
C ASN A 185 1.47 10.95 -24.44
N ARG A 186 1.01 10.77 -23.20
CA ARG A 186 0.98 9.48 -22.47
C ARG A 186 2.39 8.95 -22.21
N MET A 187 3.29 9.86 -21.85
CA MET A 187 4.72 9.63 -21.63
C MET A 187 5.17 10.18 -20.26
N SER A 188 4.34 10.08 -19.22
CA SER A 188 4.70 10.58 -17.89
C SER A 188 5.91 9.85 -17.35
N LYS A 189 7.01 10.59 -17.27
CA LYS A 189 8.25 10.21 -16.59
C LYS A 189 8.18 10.70 -15.15
N PHE A 190 7.11 10.31 -14.44
CA PHE A 190 6.64 10.92 -13.19
C PHE A 190 6.26 12.40 -13.30
N THR A 191 6.03 12.92 -14.51
CA THR A 191 5.80 14.34 -14.78
C THR A 191 4.32 14.74 -14.82
N SER A 192 3.39 13.78 -14.79
CA SER A 192 1.96 14.07 -14.79
C SER A 192 1.54 14.80 -13.52
N ALA A 193 0.45 15.57 -13.58
CA ALA A 193 0.01 16.41 -12.46
C ALA A 193 -0.18 15.58 -11.16
N HIS A 194 -0.76 14.38 -11.28
CA HIS A 194 -0.98 13.51 -10.13
C HIS A 194 0.32 12.99 -9.51
N TYR A 195 1.32 12.66 -10.33
CA TYR A 195 2.61 12.16 -9.86
C TYR A 195 3.55 13.30 -9.43
N ALA A 196 3.35 14.51 -9.96
CA ALA A 196 4.15 15.69 -9.69
C ALA A 196 3.78 16.41 -8.38
N GLU A 197 2.69 16.01 -7.72
CA GLU A 197 2.21 16.65 -6.50
C GLU A 197 3.28 16.66 -5.38
N GLU A 198 3.36 17.78 -4.67
CA GLU A 198 4.36 17.99 -3.63
C GLU A 198 4.14 17.04 -2.44
N GLY A 199 5.23 16.49 -1.90
CA GLY A 199 5.19 15.64 -0.72
C GLY A 199 4.75 14.19 -0.96
N VAL A 200 4.48 13.80 -2.20
CA VAL A 200 4.21 12.40 -2.55
C VAL A 200 5.50 11.59 -2.51
N MET A 201 5.43 10.45 -1.84
CA MET A 201 6.40 9.36 -1.90
C MET A 201 5.84 8.21 -2.74
N PHE A 202 6.73 7.46 -3.38
CA PHE A 202 6.35 6.30 -4.17
C PHE A 202 7.03 5.05 -3.63
N HIS A 203 6.30 4.16 -2.97
CA HIS A 203 6.81 2.83 -2.67
C HIS A 203 6.86 2.01 -3.96
N ILE A 204 8.03 1.48 -4.29
CA ILE A 204 8.22 0.57 -5.41
C ILE A 204 8.13 -0.85 -4.85
N VAL A 205 7.13 -1.60 -5.28
CA VAL A 205 6.96 -3.00 -4.90
C VAL A 205 6.95 -3.87 -6.16
N ARG A 206 7.48 -5.09 -6.05
CA ARG A 206 7.77 -5.95 -7.20
C ARG A 206 7.21 -7.35 -6.98
N ASP A 207 6.62 -7.93 -8.02
CA ASP A 207 6.26 -9.34 -8.03
C ASP A 207 7.52 -10.20 -7.79
N LYS A 208 7.47 -10.98 -6.70
CA LYS A 208 8.61 -11.74 -6.18
C LYS A 208 9.18 -12.74 -7.20
N ASN A 209 8.33 -13.31 -8.05
CA ASN A 209 8.67 -14.46 -8.90
C ASN A 209 8.51 -14.15 -10.41
N MET A 210 8.54 -12.88 -10.80
CA MET A 210 8.39 -12.48 -12.20
C MET A 210 9.65 -12.79 -13.02
N THR A 211 9.51 -13.70 -13.99
CA THR A 211 10.54 -14.03 -14.99
C THR A 211 10.74 -12.92 -16.02
N ASP A 212 11.84 -12.99 -16.77
CA ASP A 212 12.11 -12.01 -17.83
C ASP A 212 11.10 -12.07 -18.98
N GLU A 213 10.61 -13.26 -19.34
CA GLU A 213 9.56 -13.41 -20.34
C GLU A 213 8.24 -12.79 -19.87
N GLN A 214 7.83 -13.08 -18.63
CA GLN A 214 6.66 -12.46 -18.01
C GLN A 214 6.78 -10.94 -17.96
N ARG A 215 7.98 -10.42 -17.64
CA ARG A 215 8.28 -8.99 -17.62
C ARG A 215 8.14 -8.37 -19.00
N GLN A 216 8.61 -9.04 -20.04
CA GLN A 216 8.44 -8.61 -21.43
C GLN A 216 6.96 -8.57 -21.82
N ASN A 217 6.19 -9.60 -21.47
CA ASN A 217 4.75 -9.65 -21.72
C ASN A 217 4.01 -8.49 -21.03
N VAL A 218 4.28 -8.25 -19.74
CA VAL A 218 3.74 -7.09 -19.01
C VAL A 218 4.11 -5.79 -19.70
N GLY A 219 5.35 -5.65 -20.17
CA GLY A 219 5.79 -4.48 -20.93
C GLY A 219 4.98 -4.23 -22.21
N LYS A 220 4.69 -5.30 -22.97
CA LYS A 220 3.86 -5.21 -24.17
C LYS A 220 2.41 -4.81 -23.84
N TRP A 221 1.83 -5.38 -22.78
CA TRP A 221 0.49 -4.99 -22.32
C TRP A 221 0.43 -3.52 -21.90
N LEU A 222 1.36 -3.07 -21.05
CA LEU A 222 1.43 -1.66 -20.62
C LEU A 222 1.60 -0.71 -21.80
N GLU A 223 2.41 -1.08 -22.80
CA GLU A 223 2.56 -0.30 -24.03
C GLU A 223 1.25 -0.22 -24.83
N LEU A 224 0.47 -1.30 -24.93
CA LEU A 224 -0.85 -1.27 -25.57
C LEU A 224 -1.81 -0.33 -24.83
N PHE A 225 -1.94 -0.44 -23.51
CA PHE A 225 -2.81 0.44 -22.72
C PHE A 225 -2.40 1.91 -22.85
N ARG A 226 -1.09 2.18 -22.83
CA ARG A 226 -0.53 3.53 -22.94
C ARG A 226 -0.73 4.13 -24.34
N SER A 227 -0.31 3.41 -25.39
CA SER A 227 -0.34 3.91 -26.77
C SER A 227 -1.77 4.09 -27.29
N ARG A 228 -2.70 3.24 -26.82
CA ARG A 228 -4.10 3.23 -27.26
C ARG A 228 -5.03 3.91 -26.27
N SER A 229 -4.50 4.57 -25.24
CA SER A 229 -5.30 5.13 -24.15
C SER A 229 -6.42 6.05 -24.65
N LYS A 230 -6.21 6.82 -25.72
CA LYS A 230 -7.23 7.69 -26.33
C LYS A 230 -8.38 6.89 -26.99
N GLU A 231 -8.09 5.71 -27.50
CA GLU A 231 -9.05 4.82 -28.16
C GLU A 231 -9.81 3.95 -27.18
N ILE A 232 -9.19 3.56 -26.06
CA ILE A 232 -9.78 2.58 -25.15
C ILE A 232 -10.27 3.21 -23.85
N TYR A 233 -9.92 4.45 -23.53
CA TYR A 233 -10.36 5.09 -22.29
C TYR A 233 -11.49 6.09 -22.52
N LYS A 234 -12.43 6.17 -21.57
CA LYS A 234 -13.46 7.20 -21.52
C LYS A 234 -13.69 7.68 -20.08
N VAL A 235 -13.85 8.99 -19.92
CA VAL A 235 -14.29 9.59 -18.65
C VAL A 235 -15.82 9.52 -18.59
N LYS A 236 -16.37 9.01 -17.49
CA LYS A 236 -17.81 9.03 -17.23
C LYS A 236 -18.32 10.46 -17.09
N SER A 237 -19.59 10.71 -17.39
CA SER A 237 -20.16 12.05 -17.22
C SER A 237 -20.18 12.51 -15.75
N LYS A 238 -20.31 11.56 -14.81
CA LYS A 238 -20.29 11.75 -13.36
C LYS A 238 -19.63 10.55 -12.65
N PRO A 239 -19.11 10.73 -11.42
CA PRO A 239 -18.53 9.67 -10.61
C PRO A 239 -19.35 8.39 -10.47
N ASP A 240 -20.64 8.55 -10.24
CA ASP A 240 -21.62 7.50 -9.95
C ASP A 240 -22.42 7.06 -11.19
N ALA A 241 -22.08 7.56 -12.38
CA ALA A 241 -22.83 7.25 -13.58
C ALA A 241 -22.72 5.75 -13.95
N ASN A 242 -23.87 5.10 -14.11
CA ASN A 242 -23.98 3.73 -14.62
C ASN A 242 -23.95 3.71 -16.17
N GLU A 243 -22.95 4.37 -16.74
CA GLU A 243 -22.75 4.44 -18.18
C GLU A 243 -21.92 3.25 -18.67
N LYS A 244 -22.46 2.51 -19.63
CA LYS A 244 -21.74 1.43 -20.32
C LYS A 244 -21.18 1.96 -21.63
N TYR A 245 -19.93 1.63 -21.89
CA TYR A 245 -19.25 2.02 -23.10
C TYR A 245 -18.61 0.78 -23.70
N ALA A 246 -19.32 0.17 -24.66
CA ALA A 246 -18.74 -0.88 -25.48
C ALA A 246 -17.39 -0.40 -26.02
N ASP A 247 -16.37 -1.23 -25.87
CA ASP A 247 -14.99 -0.97 -26.31
C ASP A 247 -14.19 0.03 -25.46
N ARG A 248 -14.70 0.43 -24.29
CA ARG A 248 -14.00 1.39 -23.42
C ARG A 248 -13.80 0.88 -21.99
N ILE A 249 -12.73 1.37 -21.41
CA ILE A 249 -12.38 1.31 -20.01
C ILE A 249 -12.74 2.67 -19.39
N THR A 250 -13.33 2.65 -18.21
CA THR A 250 -13.60 3.84 -17.39
C THR A 250 -13.03 3.67 -15.99
N PHE A 251 -12.78 4.79 -15.30
CA PHE A 251 -12.35 4.74 -13.91
C PHE A 251 -13.54 4.53 -12.98
N ASN A 252 -13.38 3.63 -12.01
CA ASN A 252 -14.38 3.40 -10.97
C ASN A 252 -14.14 4.38 -9.81
N MET A 253 -15.09 5.28 -9.57
CA MET A 253 -15.04 6.22 -8.44
C MET A 253 -15.86 5.75 -7.23
N ASP A 254 -16.68 4.70 -7.40
CA ASP A 254 -17.39 4.07 -6.30
C ASP A 254 -16.51 2.97 -5.70
N TYR A 255 -15.68 3.35 -4.72
CA TYR A 255 -14.74 2.46 -4.04
C TYR A 255 -15.39 1.30 -3.25
N MET A 256 -16.72 1.29 -3.12
CA MET A 256 -17.47 0.22 -2.44
C MET A 256 -17.94 -0.88 -3.40
N ASN A 257 -17.80 -0.67 -4.71
CA ASN A 257 -18.27 -1.60 -5.73
C ASN A 257 -17.11 -2.04 -6.64
N PRO A 258 -16.21 -2.93 -6.16
CA PRO A 258 -15.08 -3.41 -6.96
C PRO A 258 -15.54 -4.11 -8.24
N THR A 259 -14.66 -4.09 -9.24
CA THR A 259 -14.86 -4.81 -10.50
C THR A 259 -14.74 -6.30 -10.30
N TYR A 260 -13.82 -6.70 -9.43
CA TYR A 260 -13.70 -8.08 -9.00
C TYR A 260 -14.94 -8.49 -8.19
N ASP A 261 -15.56 -9.59 -8.58
CA ASP A 261 -16.72 -10.16 -7.89
C ASP A 261 -16.32 -11.51 -7.27
N VAL A 262 -16.21 -11.52 -5.94
CA VAL A 262 -15.85 -12.70 -5.14
C VAL A 262 -16.85 -13.86 -5.29
N ASN A 263 -18.07 -13.60 -5.77
CA ASN A 263 -19.08 -14.65 -5.96
C ASN A 263 -18.95 -15.35 -7.31
N LYS A 264 -18.13 -14.84 -8.23
CA LYS A 264 -17.83 -15.49 -9.49
C LYS A 264 -16.77 -16.58 -9.28
N SER A 265 -16.87 -17.66 -10.05
CA SER A 265 -15.95 -18.79 -9.99
C SER A 265 -15.66 -19.34 -11.38
N GLY A 266 -14.62 -20.16 -11.50
CA GLY A 266 -14.19 -20.73 -12.79
C GLY A 266 -13.78 -19.63 -13.78
N ASP A 267 -14.22 -19.76 -15.03
CA ASP A 267 -13.85 -18.81 -16.10
C ASP A 267 -14.34 -17.38 -15.83
N ASP A 268 -15.45 -17.22 -15.11
CA ASP A 268 -16.08 -15.92 -14.85
C ASP A 268 -15.33 -15.08 -13.82
N GLU A 269 -14.56 -15.71 -12.94
CA GLU A 269 -13.78 -15.04 -11.89
C GLU A 269 -12.72 -14.09 -12.49
N MET A 270 -12.05 -14.55 -13.55
CA MET A 270 -10.97 -13.83 -14.22
C MET A 270 -11.43 -13.16 -15.53
N ARG A 271 -12.75 -13.17 -15.80
CA ARG A 271 -13.35 -12.58 -17.00
C ARG A 271 -13.01 -11.10 -17.16
N PHE A 272 -13.01 -10.32 -16.08
CA PHE A 272 -12.69 -8.90 -16.13
C PHE A 272 -11.24 -8.63 -16.57
N VAL A 273 -10.29 -9.52 -16.22
CA VAL A 273 -8.89 -9.44 -16.71
C VAL A 273 -8.83 -9.79 -18.20
N ALA A 274 -9.57 -10.81 -18.62
CA ALA A 274 -9.66 -11.14 -20.03
C ALA A 274 -10.30 -9.99 -20.84
N ASP A 275 -11.32 -9.32 -20.29
CA ASP A 275 -11.97 -8.15 -20.89
C ASP A 275 -11.02 -6.95 -20.96
N LEU A 276 -10.21 -6.73 -19.93
CA LEU A 276 -9.13 -5.73 -19.97
C LEU A 276 -8.18 -6.02 -21.14
N GLY A 277 -7.76 -7.28 -21.31
CA GLY A 277 -6.94 -7.73 -22.44
C GLY A 277 -7.62 -7.54 -23.80
N ARG A 278 -8.93 -7.85 -23.91
CA ARG A 278 -9.74 -7.62 -25.12
C ARG A 278 -9.75 -6.16 -25.52
N LEU A 279 -9.99 -5.26 -24.57
CA LEU A 279 -10.01 -3.82 -24.78
C LEU A 279 -8.64 -3.31 -25.24
N ALA A 280 -7.55 -3.74 -24.61
CA ALA A 280 -6.18 -3.44 -25.06
C ALA A 280 -5.90 -3.89 -26.50
N LEU A 281 -6.55 -4.96 -26.95
CA LEU A 281 -6.46 -5.53 -28.30
C LEU A 281 -7.52 -5.01 -29.29
N ALA A 282 -8.24 -3.92 -28.95
CA ALA A 282 -9.21 -3.24 -29.83
C ALA A 282 -10.52 -4.00 -30.00
N LYS A 283 -10.80 -4.94 -29.10
CA LYS A 283 -11.97 -5.80 -29.21
C LYS A 283 -13.08 -5.28 -28.35
N SER A 284 -14.30 -5.61 -28.76
CA SER A 284 -15.48 -5.23 -28.03
C SER A 284 -15.67 -6.05 -26.76
N VAL A 285 -16.06 -5.34 -25.72
CA VAL A 285 -16.60 -5.89 -24.48
C VAL A 285 -17.96 -5.20 -24.31
N PRO A 286 -19.10 -5.91 -24.46
CA PRO A 286 -20.42 -5.27 -24.56
C PRO A 286 -20.76 -4.31 -23.42
N ASP A 287 -20.38 -4.67 -22.19
CA ASP A 287 -20.62 -3.84 -21.00
C ASP A 287 -19.52 -2.80 -20.75
N GLY A 288 -18.47 -2.80 -21.57
CA GLY A 288 -17.22 -2.10 -21.28
C GLY A 288 -16.56 -2.65 -20.02
N LEU A 289 -15.65 -1.87 -19.46
CA LEU A 289 -14.99 -2.19 -18.20
C LEU A 289 -14.84 -0.94 -17.34
N THR A 290 -15.19 -1.02 -16.08
CA THR A 290 -14.93 0.04 -15.09
C THR A 290 -13.98 -0.55 -14.06
N MET A 291 -12.92 0.14 -13.64
CA MET A 291 -11.98 -0.39 -12.64
C MET A 291 -11.21 0.67 -11.86
N TYR A 292 -10.66 0.28 -10.70
CA TYR A 292 -9.72 1.10 -9.92
C TYR A 292 -8.29 1.06 -10.49
N CYS A 293 -7.44 1.99 -10.01
CA CYS A 293 -5.98 1.99 -10.25
C CYS A 293 -5.31 0.67 -9.86
N SER A 294 -5.62 0.17 -8.67
CA SER A 294 -5.03 -1.07 -8.15
C SER A 294 -5.58 -2.33 -8.82
N GLU A 295 -6.84 -2.33 -9.25
CA GLU A 295 -7.40 -3.42 -10.06
C GLU A 295 -6.77 -3.46 -11.46
N PHE A 296 -6.51 -2.30 -12.07
CA PHE A 296 -5.74 -2.22 -13.32
C PHE A 296 -4.34 -2.83 -13.14
N ALA A 297 -3.61 -2.39 -12.10
CA ALA A 297 -2.28 -2.92 -11.80
C ALA A 297 -2.29 -4.44 -11.58
N TRP A 298 -3.26 -4.93 -10.80
CA TRP A 298 -3.42 -6.35 -10.50
C TRP A 298 -3.78 -7.17 -11.76
N ALA A 299 -4.68 -6.65 -12.59
CA ALA A 299 -5.12 -7.30 -13.81
C ALA A 299 -4.02 -7.36 -14.88
N VAL A 300 -3.21 -6.29 -15.03
CA VAL A 300 -2.05 -6.31 -15.94
C VAL A 300 -1.03 -7.36 -15.49
N LEU A 301 -0.74 -7.45 -14.20
CA LEU A 301 0.14 -8.51 -13.68
C LEU A 301 -0.46 -9.91 -13.87
N SER A 302 -1.79 -10.04 -13.85
CA SER A 302 -2.48 -11.30 -14.13
C SER A 302 -2.43 -11.71 -15.62
N LEU A 303 -2.01 -10.81 -16.50
CA LEU A 303 -1.73 -11.07 -17.92
C LEU A 303 -0.26 -11.44 -18.19
N LYS A 304 0.60 -11.55 -17.16
CA LYS A 304 2.06 -11.75 -17.35
C LYS A 304 2.43 -13.04 -18.10
N ASP A 305 1.59 -14.07 -18.01
CA ASP A 305 1.75 -15.35 -18.74
C ASP A 305 1.15 -15.31 -20.15
N CYS A 306 0.48 -14.22 -20.55
CA CYS A 306 -0.10 -14.02 -21.87
C CYS A 306 0.77 -13.07 -22.70
N ASN A 307 1.25 -13.51 -23.86
CA ASN A 307 1.94 -12.63 -24.80
C ASN A 307 0.89 -12.00 -25.75
N PRO A 308 0.69 -10.67 -25.71
CA PRO A 308 -0.38 -10.03 -26.48
C PRO A 308 -0.21 -10.15 -28.00
N GLU A 309 0.98 -10.46 -28.51
CA GLU A 309 1.23 -10.61 -29.95
C GLU A 309 0.89 -12.02 -30.43
N SER A 310 1.34 -13.05 -29.72
CA SER A 310 1.10 -14.45 -30.10
C SER A 310 -0.24 -15.00 -29.61
N ASP A 311 -0.73 -14.51 -28.45
CA ASP A 311 -1.97 -14.98 -27.83
C ASP A 311 -3.19 -14.14 -28.19
N ALA A 312 -3.04 -13.10 -29.02
CA ALA A 312 -4.14 -12.19 -29.40
C ALA A 312 -5.42 -12.93 -29.78
N LYS A 313 -5.32 -14.03 -30.55
CA LYS A 313 -6.47 -14.82 -31.00
C LYS A 313 -7.21 -15.52 -29.85
N ARG A 314 -6.55 -15.85 -28.75
CA ARG A 314 -7.18 -16.47 -27.56
C ARG A 314 -8.19 -15.55 -26.89
N PHE A 315 -8.03 -14.23 -27.08
CA PHE A 315 -8.96 -13.21 -26.61
C PHE A 315 -10.11 -12.91 -27.59
N ASN A 316 -10.35 -13.72 -28.64
CA ASN A 316 -11.44 -13.45 -29.60
C ASN A 316 -12.82 -13.88 -29.08
N GLY A 317 -12.87 -14.89 -28.22
CA GLY A 317 -14.11 -15.40 -27.66
C GLY A 317 -14.42 -14.81 -26.30
N ASP A 318 -15.48 -15.33 -25.68
CA ASP A 318 -15.98 -14.94 -24.36
C ASP A 318 -15.30 -15.67 -23.18
N SER A 319 -14.62 -16.78 -23.44
CA SER A 319 -13.88 -17.52 -22.42
C SER A 319 -12.65 -16.75 -21.93
N THR A 320 -12.29 -16.92 -20.67
CA THR A 320 -11.02 -16.44 -20.13
C THR A 320 -9.86 -17.28 -20.68
N PRO A 321 -8.84 -16.70 -21.33
CA PRO A 321 -7.68 -17.47 -21.78
C PRO A 321 -6.94 -18.12 -20.61
N SER A 322 -6.49 -19.36 -20.76
CA SER A 322 -5.81 -20.11 -19.69
C SER A 322 -4.46 -19.54 -19.23
N CYS A 323 -3.87 -18.62 -20.01
CA CYS A 323 -2.69 -17.86 -19.61
C CYS A 323 -3.03 -16.75 -18.60
N VAL A 324 -4.30 -16.39 -18.42
CA VAL A 324 -4.73 -15.41 -17.42
C VAL A 324 -4.75 -16.11 -16.06
N LYS A 325 -3.96 -15.61 -15.10
CA LYS A 325 -3.85 -16.21 -13.77
C LYS A 325 -3.81 -15.14 -12.69
N LYS A 326 -4.43 -15.43 -11.55
CA LYS A 326 -4.28 -14.60 -10.35
C LYS A 326 -2.82 -14.49 -9.94
N ILE A 327 -2.43 -13.31 -9.48
CA ILE A 327 -1.12 -13.10 -8.85
C ILE A 327 -1.14 -13.34 -7.34
N PHE A 328 -2.27 -13.04 -6.70
CA PHE A 328 -2.59 -13.33 -5.31
C PHE A 328 -4.11 -13.21 -5.13
N GLU A 329 -4.65 -13.88 -4.12
CA GLU A 329 -6.07 -13.81 -3.76
C GLU A 329 -6.43 -12.45 -3.14
N PRO A 330 -7.65 -11.93 -3.36
CA PRO A 330 -8.03 -10.64 -2.80
C PRO A 330 -8.01 -10.71 -1.27
N MET A 331 -7.35 -9.75 -0.65
CA MET A 331 -7.08 -9.82 0.78
C MET A 331 -8.33 -9.56 1.62
N LYS A 332 -8.53 -10.41 2.63
CA LYS A 332 -9.51 -10.18 3.71
C LYS A 332 -9.17 -8.90 4.48
N VAL A 333 -10.13 -8.35 5.23
CA VAL A 333 -9.89 -7.20 6.12
C VAL A 333 -8.88 -7.59 7.21
N PHE A 334 -9.13 -8.72 7.85
CA PHE A 334 -8.28 -9.28 8.91
C PHE A 334 -7.90 -10.73 8.60
N GLY A 335 -6.62 -11.06 8.78
CA GLY A 335 -6.05 -12.39 8.59
C GLY A 335 -6.12 -13.25 9.85
N SER A 336 -5.44 -14.40 9.80
CA SER A 336 -5.44 -15.48 10.79
C SER A 336 -4.11 -15.67 11.55
N LEU A 337 -3.14 -14.76 11.38
CA LEU A 337 -1.76 -14.88 11.91
C LEU A 337 -1.74 -15.06 13.43
N TYR A 338 -2.67 -14.42 14.11
CA TYR A 338 -2.68 -14.27 15.56
C TYR A 338 -3.71 -15.17 16.25
N GLU A 339 -4.35 -16.04 15.48
CA GLU A 339 -5.36 -16.98 15.90
C GLU A 339 -4.69 -18.29 16.33
N GLY A 340 -5.11 -18.82 17.49
CA GLY A 340 -4.57 -20.07 18.05
C GLY A 340 -5.07 -21.33 17.33
N GLN A 341 -6.22 -21.27 16.66
CA GLN A 341 -6.72 -22.36 15.81
C GLN A 341 -6.84 -21.85 14.38
N ARG A 342 -6.22 -22.60 13.46
CA ARG A 342 -6.11 -22.24 12.05
C ARG A 342 -6.70 -23.34 11.22
N GLU A 343 -7.58 -22.98 10.31
CA GLU A 343 -7.95 -23.87 9.21
C GLU A 343 -6.81 -23.88 8.18
N GLN A 344 -6.56 -25.03 7.56
CA GLN A 344 -5.60 -25.10 6.47
C GLN A 344 -6.12 -24.24 5.31
N GLY A 345 -5.35 -23.22 4.92
CA GLY A 345 -5.69 -22.33 3.81
C GLY A 345 -6.20 -20.94 4.22
N ASP A 346 -6.31 -20.66 5.53
CA ASP A 346 -6.70 -19.32 5.97
C ASP A 346 -5.57 -18.30 5.73
N ASP A 347 -5.94 -17.14 5.19
CA ASP A 347 -5.02 -16.02 4.95
C ASP A 347 -4.35 -15.62 6.26
N GLN A 348 -3.01 -15.61 6.32
CA GLN A 348 -2.25 -15.27 7.53
C GLN A 348 -2.45 -13.77 7.88
N PHE A 349 -2.44 -12.86 6.92
CA PHE A 349 -2.66 -11.43 7.20
C PHE A 349 -3.72 -10.83 6.26
N GLY A 350 -4.40 -9.80 6.75
CA GLY A 350 -5.41 -9.01 6.04
C GLY A 350 -4.97 -7.56 5.82
N MET A 351 -5.77 -6.80 5.07
CA MET A 351 -5.51 -5.40 4.72
C MET A 351 -5.33 -4.49 5.94
N SER A 352 -6.03 -4.78 7.03
CA SER A 352 -6.02 -3.97 8.26
C SER A 352 -5.04 -4.48 9.30
N ASP A 353 -4.30 -5.57 9.08
CA ASP A 353 -3.32 -6.06 10.07
C ASP A 353 -2.00 -5.26 10.07
N GLY A 354 -1.82 -4.31 9.15
CA GLY A 354 -0.60 -3.51 9.02
C GLY A 354 -0.15 -2.80 10.29
N PRO A 355 -0.98 -1.96 10.95
CA PRO A 355 -0.59 -1.24 12.15
C PRO A 355 -0.12 -2.14 13.29
N ILE A 356 -0.80 -3.26 13.52
CA ILE A 356 -0.42 -4.21 14.56
C ILE A 356 0.84 -5.00 14.21
N LEU A 357 0.99 -5.40 12.94
CA LEU A 357 2.22 -6.01 12.43
C LEU A 357 3.43 -5.12 12.72
N LEU A 358 3.34 -3.83 12.42
CA LEU A 358 4.42 -2.87 12.67
C LEU A 358 4.70 -2.74 14.17
N ALA A 359 3.67 -2.68 15.01
CA ALA A 359 3.83 -2.62 16.47
C ALA A 359 4.54 -3.88 17.04
N ASP A 360 4.23 -5.07 16.52
CA ASP A 360 4.90 -6.31 16.94
C ASP A 360 6.35 -6.38 16.46
N ILE A 361 6.66 -5.88 15.27
CA ILE A 361 8.04 -5.80 14.74
C ILE A 361 8.90 -4.81 15.55
N MET A 362 8.27 -3.74 16.06
CA MET A 362 8.87 -2.85 17.06
C MET A 362 8.99 -3.48 18.44
N LYS A 363 8.42 -4.68 18.66
CA LYS A 363 8.36 -5.37 19.96
C LYS A 363 7.66 -4.53 21.03
N ALA A 364 6.63 -3.78 20.66
CA ALA A 364 5.86 -2.98 21.61
C ALA A 364 5.26 -3.88 22.71
N ASP A 365 5.50 -3.57 23.99
CA ASP A 365 5.09 -4.43 25.11
C ASP A 365 3.56 -4.64 25.10
N PRO A 366 3.08 -5.88 24.96
CA PRO A 366 1.66 -6.18 24.92
C PRO A 366 1.02 -6.27 26.31
N ARG A 367 1.80 -6.29 27.40
CA ARG A 367 1.30 -6.47 28.77
C ARG A 367 0.72 -5.17 29.33
N PRO A 368 -0.45 -5.21 29.99
CA PRO A 368 -1.01 -4.05 30.67
C PRO A 368 -0.07 -3.52 31.76
N HIS A 369 0.07 -2.19 31.84
CA HIS A 369 0.73 -1.52 32.95
C HIS A 369 -0.29 -1.08 34.01
N ALA A 370 0.18 -0.50 35.13
CA ALA A 370 -0.67 -0.01 36.23
C ALA A 370 -1.78 0.98 35.78
N SER A 371 -1.63 1.64 34.63
CA SER A 371 -2.62 2.54 34.01
C SER A 371 -3.69 1.82 33.16
N GLY A 372 -3.74 0.48 33.17
CA GLY A 372 -4.77 -0.33 32.52
C GLY A 372 -4.52 -0.68 31.05
N LYS A 373 -3.70 0.09 30.32
CA LYS A 373 -3.33 -0.20 28.92
C LYS A 373 -1.87 -0.63 28.77
N SER A 374 -1.57 -1.47 27.78
CA SER A 374 -0.21 -1.82 27.36
C SER A 374 0.43 -0.74 26.50
N VAL A 375 1.75 -0.81 26.30
CA VAL A 375 2.45 0.10 25.36
C VAL A 375 1.91 -0.11 23.95
N ARG A 376 1.71 -1.36 23.53
CA ARG A 376 1.15 -1.70 22.22
C ARG A 376 -0.25 -1.11 22.03
N GLN A 377 -1.14 -1.23 23.02
CA GLN A 377 -2.48 -0.66 22.95
C GLN A 377 -2.45 0.86 22.79
N ARG A 378 -1.65 1.57 23.61
CA ARG A 378 -1.51 3.03 23.48
C ARG A 378 -0.96 3.45 22.12
N LEU A 379 0.01 2.69 21.59
CA LEU A 379 0.61 2.95 20.28
C LEU A 379 -0.43 2.81 19.16
N LEU A 380 -1.24 1.76 19.18
CA LEU A 380 -2.27 1.51 18.17
C LEU A 380 -3.42 2.51 18.24
N GLU A 381 -3.88 2.85 19.45
CA GLU A 381 -4.88 3.90 19.66
C GLU A 381 -4.40 5.26 19.14
N TRP A 382 -3.15 5.61 19.43
CA TRP A 382 -2.54 6.82 18.91
C TRP A 382 -2.47 6.81 17.38
N THR A 383 -2.05 5.70 16.78
CA THR A 383 -1.94 5.55 15.32
C THR A 383 -3.29 5.63 14.61
N ILE A 384 -4.33 4.98 15.12
CA ILE A 384 -5.62 4.97 14.44
C ILE A 384 -6.37 6.28 14.70
N ILE A 385 -6.54 6.66 15.97
CA ILE A 385 -7.44 7.75 16.36
C ILE A 385 -6.66 9.00 16.78
N GLY A 386 -5.60 8.86 17.57
CA GLY A 386 -4.91 9.99 18.20
C GLY A 386 -4.24 10.96 17.22
N THR A 387 -3.86 10.50 16.02
CA THR A 387 -3.28 11.34 14.97
C THR A 387 -4.31 11.92 14.00
N ALA A 388 -5.56 11.46 14.04
CA ALA A 388 -6.60 11.91 13.13
C ALA A 388 -7.20 13.28 13.49
N GLY A 389 -7.78 13.96 12.49
CA GLY A 389 -8.74 15.04 12.70
C GLY A 389 -8.23 16.48 12.58
N LYS A 390 -6.96 16.72 12.22
CA LYS A 390 -6.41 18.10 12.15
C LYS A 390 -6.43 18.71 10.75
N ASN A 391 -6.48 17.92 9.67
CA ASN A 391 -6.43 18.43 8.30
C ASN A 391 -7.26 17.61 7.29
N LYS A 392 -8.56 17.40 7.53
CA LYS A 392 -9.42 16.61 6.63
C LYS A 392 -9.58 17.21 5.22
N ALA A 393 -9.23 18.49 5.02
CA ALA A 393 -9.33 19.14 3.71
C ALA A 393 -8.21 18.70 2.75
N SER A 394 -7.06 18.23 3.24
CA SER A 394 -5.89 17.91 2.41
C SER A 394 -5.92 16.51 1.76
N ILE A 395 -6.97 15.73 2.00
CA ILE A 395 -7.17 14.42 1.37
C ILE A 395 -8.18 14.52 0.22
N SER A 396 -8.13 13.64 -0.78
CA SER A 396 -9.11 13.64 -1.88
C SER A 396 -10.54 13.36 -1.37
N GLN A 397 -11.54 13.83 -2.11
CA GLN A 397 -12.96 13.55 -1.80
C GLN A 397 -13.26 12.05 -1.70
N GLY A 398 -12.78 11.22 -2.63
CA GLY A 398 -13.06 9.78 -2.62
C GLY A 398 -12.65 9.07 -1.33
N HIS A 399 -11.48 9.37 -0.76
CA HIS A 399 -11.06 8.80 0.52
C HIS A 399 -11.93 9.28 1.70
N ARG A 400 -12.45 10.52 1.66
CA ARG A 400 -13.40 11.00 2.67
C ARG A 400 -14.74 10.26 2.55
N ASP A 401 -15.23 10.08 1.33
CA ASP A 401 -16.50 9.41 1.06
C ASP A 401 -16.46 7.95 1.53
N VAL A 402 -15.32 7.27 1.34
CA VAL A 402 -15.15 5.90 1.86
C VAL A 402 -15.23 5.87 3.38
N GLU A 403 -14.49 6.75 4.07
CA GLU A 403 -14.57 6.80 5.53
C GLU A 403 -15.98 7.15 6.02
N GLU A 404 -16.63 8.13 5.39
CA GLU A 404 -18.00 8.53 5.74
C GLU A 404 -18.97 7.36 5.60
N GLN A 405 -18.87 6.58 4.52
CA GLN A 405 -19.70 5.40 4.32
C GLN A 405 -19.38 4.27 5.31
N LEU A 406 -18.11 4.02 5.61
CA LEU A 406 -17.70 3.07 6.64
C LEU A 406 -18.30 3.44 8.00
N LEU A 407 -18.18 4.71 8.40
CA LEU A 407 -18.72 5.21 9.66
C LEU A 407 -20.25 5.31 9.67
N HIS A 408 -20.88 5.47 8.51
CA HIS A 408 -22.33 5.41 8.40
C HIS A 408 -22.86 3.98 8.63
N ALA A 409 -22.17 2.97 8.09
CA ALA A 409 -22.51 1.57 8.28
C ALA A 409 -22.17 1.07 9.69
N ASP A 410 -21.06 1.52 10.25
CA ASP A 410 -20.59 1.20 11.60
C ASP A 410 -19.94 2.43 12.28
N PRO A 411 -20.71 3.20 13.10
CA PRO A 411 -20.19 4.38 13.79
C PRO A 411 -19.02 4.09 14.75
N GLU A 412 -18.89 2.85 15.21
CA GLU A 412 -17.83 2.41 16.12
C GLU A 412 -16.74 1.62 15.39
N PHE A 413 -16.69 1.66 14.05
CA PHE A 413 -15.76 0.89 13.22
C PHE A 413 -14.32 0.89 13.74
N TYR A 414 -13.74 2.07 14.02
CA TYR A 414 -12.36 2.15 14.51
C TYR A 414 -12.19 1.66 15.95
N GLN A 415 -13.23 1.74 16.78
CA GLN A 415 -13.20 1.13 18.12
C GLN A 415 -13.25 -0.40 18.01
N HIS A 416 -14.01 -0.95 17.07
CA HIS A 416 -14.01 -2.39 16.79
C HIS A 416 -12.66 -2.87 16.25
N VAL A 417 -12.00 -2.09 15.37
CA VAL A 417 -10.63 -2.37 14.90
C VAL A 417 -9.65 -2.38 16.08
N LEU A 418 -9.70 -1.38 16.97
CA LEU A 418 -8.86 -1.32 18.16
C LEU A 418 -9.16 -2.46 19.14
N GLY A 419 -10.42 -2.84 19.28
CA GLY A 419 -10.86 -3.99 20.06
C GLY A 419 -10.29 -5.30 19.52
N TYR A 420 -10.33 -5.51 18.20
CA TYR A 420 -9.66 -6.63 17.54
C TYR A 420 -8.15 -6.65 17.85
N TYR A 421 -7.46 -5.51 17.77
CA TYR A 421 -6.05 -5.43 18.13
C TYR A 421 -5.78 -5.71 19.62
N ALA A 422 -6.66 -5.26 20.52
CA ALA A 422 -6.52 -5.49 21.95
C ALA A 422 -6.63 -6.99 22.32
N LEU A 423 -7.35 -7.78 21.53
CA LEU A 423 -7.52 -9.22 21.69
C LEU A 423 -6.36 -10.05 21.12
N THR A 424 -5.29 -9.41 20.65
CA THR A 424 -4.10 -10.11 20.14
C THR A 424 -3.34 -10.73 21.30
N ALA A 425 -3.55 -12.03 21.43
CA ALA A 425 -3.36 -12.75 22.68
C ALA A 425 -1.91 -12.74 23.18
N VAL A 426 -1.72 -12.51 24.47
CA VAL A 426 -0.45 -12.81 25.16
C VAL A 426 -0.56 -14.25 25.65
N PRO A 427 0.27 -15.19 25.16
CA PRO A 427 0.24 -16.56 25.66
C PRO A 427 0.42 -16.62 27.18
N ASN A 428 -0.29 -17.54 27.84
CA ASN A 428 -0.22 -17.80 29.29
C ASN A 428 -0.88 -16.76 30.21
N VAL A 429 -1.86 -15.98 29.72
CA VAL A 429 -2.69 -15.09 30.55
C VAL A 429 -4.09 -15.71 30.76
N ALA A 430 -4.69 -15.53 31.94
CA ALA A 430 -6.05 -16.00 32.21
C ALA A 430 -7.05 -15.38 31.22
N GLY A 431 -7.95 -16.20 30.66
CA GLY A 431 -8.92 -15.77 29.63
C GLY A 431 -8.40 -15.80 28.19
N PHE A 432 -7.20 -16.32 27.94
CA PHE A 432 -6.60 -16.45 26.61
C PHE A 432 -7.52 -17.15 25.57
N GLU A 433 -8.16 -18.26 25.93
CA GLU A 433 -9.07 -18.99 25.04
C GLU A 433 -10.31 -18.16 24.66
N GLN A 434 -10.88 -17.43 25.63
CA GLN A 434 -12.01 -16.55 25.40
C GLN A 434 -11.65 -15.39 24.46
N GLN A 435 -10.45 -14.82 24.61
CA GLN A 435 -9.95 -13.76 23.72
C GLN A 435 -9.79 -14.24 22.28
N ILE A 436 -9.27 -15.46 22.07
CA ILE A 436 -9.20 -16.08 20.74
C ILE A 436 -10.59 -16.24 20.14
N GLY A 437 -11.56 -16.75 20.91
CA GLY A 437 -12.94 -16.91 20.46
C GLY A 437 -13.58 -15.58 20.06
N MET A 438 -13.43 -14.54 20.89
CA MET A 438 -13.95 -13.19 20.61
C MET A 438 -13.31 -12.59 19.36
N ARG A 439 -11.99 -12.74 19.21
CA ARG A 439 -11.26 -12.25 18.04
C ARG A 439 -11.74 -12.94 16.77
N ASN A 440 -11.89 -14.26 16.79
CA ASN A 440 -12.41 -15.03 15.65
C ASN A 440 -13.80 -14.56 15.23
N ALA A 441 -14.68 -14.26 16.20
CA ALA A 441 -16.00 -13.71 15.92
C ALA A 441 -15.93 -12.33 15.25
N ILE A 442 -15.09 -11.43 15.77
CA ILE A 442 -14.90 -10.08 15.20
C ILE A 442 -14.32 -10.18 13.78
N ARG A 443 -13.27 -10.99 13.58
CA ARG A 443 -12.67 -11.25 12.25
C ARG A 443 -13.72 -11.75 11.26
N GLY A 444 -14.51 -12.75 11.66
CA GLY A 444 -15.57 -13.30 10.83
C GLY A 444 -16.61 -12.25 10.41
N GLN A 445 -17.01 -11.37 11.33
CA GLN A 445 -17.92 -10.27 11.04
C GLN A 445 -17.34 -9.25 10.07
N PHE A 446 -16.12 -8.76 10.31
CA PHE A 446 -15.46 -7.81 9.40
C PHE A 446 -15.29 -8.39 8.00
N ASN A 447 -14.82 -9.63 7.90
CA ASN A 447 -14.59 -10.27 6.61
C ASN A 447 -15.90 -10.60 5.86
N ALA A 448 -17.01 -10.85 6.57
CA ALA A 448 -18.32 -11.05 5.94
C ALA A 448 -18.99 -9.74 5.50
N ALA A 449 -18.73 -8.64 6.21
CA ALA A 449 -19.35 -7.34 5.93
C ALA A 449 -18.69 -6.58 4.77
N ASN A 450 -17.45 -6.93 4.41
CA ASN A 450 -16.67 -6.19 3.42
C ASN A 450 -16.54 -6.98 2.12
N ARG A 451 -16.83 -6.35 0.99
CA ARG A 451 -16.55 -6.91 -0.32
C ARG A 451 -15.04 -6.94 -0.54
N LEU A 452 -14.52 -8.12 -0.87
CA LEU A 452 -13.10 -8.28 -1.19
C LEU A 452 -12.75 -7.53 -2.47
N ASN A 453 -11.58 -6.90 -2.48
CA ASN A 453 -11.07 -6.14 -3.62
C ASN A 453 -9.54 -6.25 -3.71
N TYR A 454 -8.98 -5.69 -4.78
CA TYR A 454 -7.53 -5.52 -4.94
C TYR A 454 -7.14 -4.08 -4.63
N SER A 455 -7.13 -3.72 -3.35
CA SER A 455 -6.73 -2.39 -2.85
C SER A 455 -5.22 -2.11 -3.04
N PRO A 456 -4.78 -0.84 -3.19
CA PRO A 456 -3.35 -0.48 -3.09
C PRO A 456 -2.68 -1.01 -1.81
N THR A 457 -3.40 -1.02 -0.69
CA THR A 457 -2.93 -1.58 0.59
C THR A 457 -2.65 -3.08 0.50
N ALA A 458 -3.36 -3.83 -0.35
CA ALA A 458 -3.09 -5.27 -0.51
C ALA A 458 -1.68 -5.51 -1.07
N PHE A 459 -1.27 -4.77 -2.10
CA PHE A 459 0.10 -4.80 -2.61
C PHE A 459 1.13 -4.47 -1.53
N MET A 460 0.84 -3.44 -0.73
CA MET A 460 1.72 -3.04 0.38
C MET A 460 1.82 -4.16 1.44
N MET A 461 0.70 -4.74 1.86
CA MET A 461 0.68 -5.83 2.85
C MET A 461 1.46 -7.05 2.34
N HIS A 462 1.26 -7.46 1.09
CA HIS A 462 2.07 -8.51 0.48
C HIS A 462 3.56 -8.17 0.42
N ALA A 463 3.93 -6.89 0.38
CA ALA A 463 5.32 -6.44 0.31
C ALA A 463 5.99 -6.30 1.69
N ILE A 464 5.30 -5.75 2.70
CA ILE A 464 5.88 -5.42 4.02
C ILE A 464 5.98 -6.61 4.97
N VAL A 465 5.24 -7.69 4.72
CA VAL A 465 5.31 -8.87 5.55
C VAL A 465 6.65 -9.59 5.29
N PRO A 466 7.44 -9.92 6.34
CA PRO A 466 8.70 -10.63 6.16
C PRO A 466 8.48 -12.07 5.68
N ASN A 467 9.53 -12.71 5.14
CA ASN A 467 9.44 -14.12 4.72
C ASN A 467 9.12 -15.06 5.88
N GLN A 468 9.53 -14.69 7.10
CA GLN A 468 9.18 -15.38 8.33
C GLN A 468 8.71 -14.40 9.39
N LEU A 469 7.62 -14.73 10.08
CA LEU A 469 7.05 -13.94 11.16
C LEU A 469 6.55 -14.86 12.27
N LEU A 470 6.88 -14.58 13.53
CA LEU A 470 6.48 -15.38 14.68
C LEU A 470 6.77 -16.89 14.49
N GLY A 471 7.95 -17.22 13.94
CA GLY A 471 8.39 -18.60 13.69
C GLY A 471 7.71 -19.29 12.50
N GLN A 472 6.95 -18.57 11.68
CA GLN A 472 6.17 -19.13 10.57
C GLN A 472 6.63 -18.56 9.24
N ASN A 473 6.67 -19.41 8.21
CA ASN A 473 6.84 -18.96 6.83
C ASN A 473 5.57 -18.22 6.37
N MET A 474 5.75 -17.04 5.78
CA MET A 474 4.65 -16.23 5.26
C MET A 474 4.37 -16.62 3.81
N LYS A 475 3.46 -17.58 3.63
CA LYS A 475 3.15 -18.17 2.32
C LYS A 475 2.48 -17.18 1.37
N GLN A 476 1.71 -16.23 1.91
CA GLN A 476 1.02 -15.23 1.12
C GLN A 476 1.94 -14.14 0.56
N LYS A 477 3.22 -14.04 0.96
CA LYS A 477 4.12 -12.98 0.46
C LYS A 477 4.36 -13.14 -1.06
N SER A 478 3.64 -12.36 -1.86
CA SER A 478 3.70 -12.35 -3.33
C SER A 478 4.51 -11.17 -3.88
N MET A 479 4.76 -10.15 -3.04
CA MET A 479 5.44 -8.93 -3.40
C MET A 479 6.70 -8.73 -2.55
N GLU A 480 7.69 -8.07 -3.15
CA GLU A 480 8.91 -7.61 -2.50
C GLU A 480 8.91 -6.08 -2.44
N TYR A 481 9.20 -5.51 -1.26
CA TYR A 481 9.39 -4.06 -1.14
C TYR A 481 10.78 -3.70 -1.66
N ILE A 482 10.87 -2.89 -2.72
CA ILE A 482 12.15 -2.55 -3.35
C ILE A 482 12.72 -1.27 -2.75
N SER A 483 11.97 -0.18 -2.75
CA SER A 483 12.42 1.12 -2.26
C SER A 483 11.25 2.10 -2.10
N THR A 484 11.53 3.29 -1.55
CA THR A 484 10.64 4.45 -1.60
C THR A 484 11.34 5.56 -2.36
N LEU A 485 10.76 6.03 -3.46
CA LEU A 485 11.23 7.20 -4.18
C LEU A 485 10.61 8.47 -3.60
N PHE A 486 11.44 9.47 -3.33
CA PHE A 486 10.99 10.79 -2.89
C PHE A 486 11.65 11.90 -3.71
N PHE A 487 10.80 12.74 -4.32
CA PHE A 487 11.24 13.92 -5.06
C PHE A 487 11.23 15.11 -4.12
N MET A 488 12.41 15.63 -3.78
CA MET A 488 12.47 16.73 -2.84
C MET A 488 12.01 18.05 -3.44
N PRO A 489 11.27 18.86 -2.68
CA PRO A 489 10.88 20.19 -3.13
C PRO A 489 12.10 21.10 -3.24
N ALA A 490 11.99 22.16 -4.07
CA ALA A 490 13.06 23.12 -4.33
C ALA A 490 13.70 23.71 -3.06
N LYS A 491 12.92 23.86 -1.98
CA LYS A 491 13.39 24.38 -0.68
C LYS A 491 14.19 23.37 0.14
N GLY A 492 14.23 22.08 -0.25
CA GLY A 492 14.86 20.98 0.49
C GLY A 492 16.36 20.79 0.22
N VAL A 493 17.08 21.79 -0.31
CA VAL A 493 18.51 21.65 -0.67
C VAL A 493 19.38 21.34 0.54
N ASP A 494 19.16 22.00 1.68
CA ASP A 494 19.94 21.75 2.90
C ASP A 494 19.68 20.36 3.49
N SER A 495 18.42 19.92 3.44
CA SER A 495 18.03 18.56 3.84
C SER A 495 18.65 17.51 2.91
N TYR A 496 18.79 17.82 1.61
CA TYR A 496 19.56 16.98 0.67
C TYR A 496 21.02 16.85 1.03
N GLN A 497 21.67 17.96 1.36
CA GLN A 497 23.08 17.94 1.72
C GLN A 497 23.30 17.20 3.05
N THR A 498 22.35 17.32 3.97
CA THR A 498 22.33 16.56 5.23
C THR A 498 22.21 15.07 4.97
N LEU A 499 21.28 14.64 4.11
CA LEU A 499 21.16 13.26 3.65
C LEU A 499 22.45 12.73 3.02
N LEU A 500 23.05 13.51 2.12
CA LEU A 500 24.30 13.13 1.46
C LEU A 500 25.46 12.97 2.45
N LYS A 501 25.47 13.75 3.53
CA LYS A 501 26.47 13.60 4.60
C LYS A 501 26.21 12.35 5.43
N ALA A 502 24.96 12.11 5.85
CA ALA A 502 24.58 10.94 6.62
C ALA A 502 24.83 9.63 5.85
N ALA A 503 24.46 9.57 4.56
CA ALA A 503 24.72 8.39 3.74
C ALA A 503 26.22 8.06 3.58
N LYS A 504 27.10 9.05 3.73
CA LYS A 504 28.56 8.87 3.69
C LYS A 504 29.15 8.40 5.03
N SER A 505 28.50 8.65 6.17
CA SER A 505 28.98 8.22 7.49
C SER A 505 28.66 6.75 7.79
N THR A 506 27.61 6.20 7.19
CA THR A 506 27.15 4.80 7.33
C THR A 506 27.94 3.78 6.49
N LYS A 507 29.27 3.87 6.48
CA LYS A 507 30.15 2.89 5.79
C LYS A 507 30.42 1.64 6.61
#